data_AF-A0A7Z9WSE7-F1
#
_entry.id   AF-A0A7Z9WSE7-F1
#
_cell.length_a   1.000
_cell.length_b   1.000
_cell.length_c   1.000
_cell.angle_alpha   90.00
_cell.angle_beta   90.00
_cell.angle_gamma   90.00
#
_symmetry.space_group_name_H-M   'P 1'
#
loop_
_entity.id
_entity.type
_entity.pdbx_description
1 polymer ?
#
loop_
_entity_poly.entity_id
_entity_poly.type
_entity_poly.pdbx_seq_one_letter_code
_entity_poly.pdbx_strand_id
1 'polypeptide(L)'
;MTSPVSPPPPLSGSKCPVDLPDTCPADLSGRQADIFWMKQALALADYAAQQGEVPVGAVLVQGRRRIACGWNCVIARHDPSAHAEVMALRAAGQVLCNYRLLDTTLYVTLEPCPMCAGALVHARVSRLVFAATDPRAGACGSLFNLCRSPLLNHRLAITSGVLAEAAQARLKAFFQSRR
;
A
#
# COMPACT_ATOMS: atom_id res chain seq x y z
N MET A 1 -29.53 6.45 20.39
CA MET A 1 -28.80 5.57 21.33
C MET A 1 -28.30 4.36 20.56
N THR A 2 -27.13 4.48 19.92
CA THR A 2 -26.48 3.35 19.24
C THR A 2 -25.58 2.68 20.24
N SER A 3 -25.94 1.48 20.68
CA SER A 3 -25.11 0.66 21.57
C SER A 3 -23.68 0.54 21.00
N PRO A 4 -22.64 0.60 21.84
CA PRO A 4 -21.28 0.36 21.39
C PRO A 4 -21.19 -1.09 20.89
N VAL A 5 -21.11 -1.27 19.57
CA VAL A 5 -20.80 -2.56 18.98
C VAL A 5 -19.36 -2.85 19.36
N SER A 6 -19.16 -3.83 20.25
CA SER A 6 -17.83 -4.33 20.58
C SER A 6 -17.13 -4.71 19.27
N PRO A 7 -15.88 -4.27 19.04
CA PRO A 7 -15.17 -4.59 17.83
C PRO A 7 -15.07 -6.12 17.70
N PRO A 8 -15.24 -6.67 16.48
CA PRO A 8 -15.01 -8.10 16.27
C PRO A 8 -13.59 -8.45 16.74
N PRO A 9 -13.36 -9.68 17.25
CA PRO A 9 -12.03 -10.11 17.65
C PRO A 9 -11.06 -9.93 16.46
N PRO A 10 -9.80 -9.52 16.71
CA PRO A 10 -8.85 -9.33 15.64
C PRO A 10 -8.71 -10.64 14.87
N LEU A 11 -8.99 -10.60 13.56
CA LEU A 11 -8.63 -11.70 12.67
C LEU A 11 -7.14 -11.95 12.90
N SER A 12 -6.79 -13.15 13.38
CA SER A 12 -5.43 -13.54 13.76
C SER A 12 -4.46 -12.96 12.74
N GLY A 13 -3.65 -11.98 13.18
CA GLY A 13 -2.92 -11.09 12.29
C GLY A 13 -2.23 -11.89 11.19
N SER A 14 -2.73 -11.77 9.96
CA SER A 14 -2.12 -12.43 8.82
C SER A 14 -0.71 -11.84 8.69
N LYS A 15 0.27 -12.59 9.20
CA LYS A 15 1.68 -12.21 9.14
C LYS A 15 2.05 -11.94 7.69
N CYS A 16 2.99 -11.01 7.51
CA CYS A 16 3.53 -10.76 6.19
C CYS A 16 4.10 -12.08 5.63
N PRO A 17 3.72 -12.51 4.40
CA PRO A 17 4.10 -13.82 3.87
C PRO A 17 5.58 -13.89 3.49
N VAL A 18 6.23 -12.74 3.38
CA VAL A 18 7.65 -12.57 3.09
C VAL A 18 8.38 -12.20 4.36
N ASP A 19 9.47 -12.92 4.65
CA ASP A 19 10.36 -12.63 5.76
C ASP A 19 11.13 -11.33 5.47
N LEU A 20 10.65 -10.25 6.08
CA LEU A 20 11.12 -8.89 5.83
C LEU A 20 11.24 -8.18 7.17
N PRO A 21 12.30 -7.39 7.38
CA PRO A 21 12.52 -6.69 8.64
C PRO A 21 11.36 -5.76 8.97
N ASP A 22 10.83 -5.88 10.19
CA ASP A 22 9.74 -5.04 10.69
C ASP A 22 10.18 -3.60 10.96
N THR A 23 11.48 -3.31 11.05
CA THR A 23 12.00 -1.99 11.39
C THR A 23 13.02 -1.48 10.38
N CYS A 24 12.93 -0.20 10.03
CA CYS A 24 13.96 0.51 9.28
C CYS A 24 15.16 0.84 10.20
N PRO A 25 16.40 0.58 9.75
CA PRO A 25 17.61 0.99 10.46
C PRO A 25 17.62 2.49 10.83
N ALA A 26 18.21 2.83 11.97
CA ALA A 26 18.16 4.17 12.53
C ALA A 26 18.93 5.23 11.70
N ASP A 27 19.97 4.78 11.00
CA ASP A 27 20.86 5.54 10.12
C ASP A 27 20.21 5.92 8.78
N LEU A 28 19.17 5.19 8.35
CA LEU A 28 18.45 5.49 7.12
C LEU A 28 17.37 6.56 7.36
N SER A 29 17.37 7.61 6.53
CA SER A 29 16.39 8.68 6.57
C SER A 29 16.05 9.20 5.17
N GLY A 30 14.96 9.97 5.07
CA GLY A 30 14.48 10.56 3.82
C GLY A 30 14.38 9.53 2.69
N ARG A 31 15.04 9.81 1.56
CA ARG A 31 15.01 8.96 0.36
C ARG A 31 15.59 7.56 0.60
N GLN A 32 16.55 7.40 1.50
CA GLN A 32 17.14 6.07 1.79
C GLN A 32 16.16 5.19 2.55
N ALA A 33 15.45 5.75 3.54
CA ALA A 33 14.36 5.07 4.21
C ALA A 33 13.23 4.71 3.23
N ASP A 34 12.92 5.60 2.28
CA ASP A 34 11.92 5.30 1.25
C ASP A 34 12.34 4.15 0.34
N ILE A 35 13.61 4.09 -0.06
CA ILE A 35 14.16 2.96 -0.84
C ILE A 35 14.07 1.67 -0.04
N PHE A 36 14.40 1.70 1.26
CA PHE A 36 14.31 0.54 2.14
C PHE A 36 12.89 -0.04 2.18
N TRP A 37 11.89 0.81 2.44
CA TRP A 37 10.50 0.36 2.50
C TRP A 37 9.94 -0.03 1.13
N MET A 38 10.36 0.65 0.05
CA MET A 38 9.94 0.27 -1.29
C MET A 38 10.50 -1.09 -1.72
N LYS A 39 11.72 -1.46 -1.30
CA LYS A 39 12.25 -2.82 -1.51
C LYS A 39 11.36 -3.88 -0.87
N GLN A 40 10.81 -3.60 0.30
CA GLN A 40 9.84 -4.50 0.96
C GLN A 40 8.53 -4.60 0.18
N ALA A 41 8.01 -3.48 -0.31
CA ALA A 41 6.83 -3.47 -1.18
C ALA A 41 7.07 -4.24 -2.50
N LEU A 42 8.28 -4.16 -3.07
CA LEU A 42 8.68 -4.94 -4.25
C LEU A 42 8.73 -6.45 -3.97
N ALA A 43 9.22 -6.87 -2.81
CA ALA A 43 9.20 -8.29 -2.42
C ALA A 43 7.75 -8.82 -2.30
N LEU A 44 6.80 -8.00 -1.84
CA LEU A 44 5.38 -8.33 -1.83
C LEU A 44 4.76 -8.38 -3.23
N ALA A 45 5.20 -7.51 -4.13
CA ALA A 45 4.82 -7.58 -5.54
C ALA A 45 5.33 -8.87 -6.20
N ASP A 46 6.55 -9.31 -5.87
CA ASP A 46 7.12 -10.58 -6.34
C ASP A 46 6.31 -11.77 -5.79
N TYR A 47 5.89 -11.71 -4.52
CA TYR A 47 4.98 -12.70 -3.95
C TYR A 47 3.63 -12.74 -4.68
N ALA A 48 3.01 -11.59 -4.98
CA ALA A 48 1.77 -11.55 -5.76
C ALA A 48 1.93 -12.22 -7.14
N ALA A 49 3.01 -11.94 -7.86
CA ALA A 49 3.29 -12.60 -9.15
C ALA A 49 3.39 -14.12 -9.02
N GLN A 50 4.03 -14.63 -7.97
CA GLN A 50 4.13 -16.08 -7.70
C GLN A 50 2.75 -16.71 -7.45
N GLN A 51 1.80 -15.95 -6.90
CA GLN A 51 0.40 -16.37 -6.73
C GLN A 51 -0.44 -16.18 -8.01
N GLY A 52 0.18 -15.76 -9.11
CA GLY A 52 -0.51 -15.50 -10.36
C GLY A 52 -1.33 -14.21 -10.39
N GLU A 53 -1.06 -13.28 -9.47
CA GLU A 53 -1.71 -11.98 -9.34
C GLU A 53 -0.84 -10.88 -9.98
N VAL A 54 -1.45 -9.76 -10.38
CA VAL A 54 -0.68 -8.59 -10.86
C VAL A 54 0.34 -8.16 -9.79
N PRO A 55 1.63 -7.93 -10.13
CA PRO A 55 2.69 -7.69 -9.17
C PRO A 55 2.60 -6.30 -8.54
N VAL A 56 1.71 -6.15 -7.56
CA VAL A 56 1.58 -4.94 -6.75
C VAL A 56 1.68 -5.32 -5.28
N GLY A 57 2.57 -4.64 -4.57
CA GLY A 57 2.80 -4.82 -3.15
C GLY A 57 2.79 -3.48 -2.42
N ALA A 58 2.42 -3.51 -1.13
CA ALA A 58 2.32 -2.34 -0.29
C ALA A 58 2.74 -2.63 1.15
N VAL A 59 3.38 -1.65 1.80
CA VAL A 59 3.66 -1.68 3.24
C VAL A 59 3.19 -0.38 3.88
N LEU A 60 2.60 -0.48 5.08
CA LEU A 60 2.21 0.67 5.89
C LEU A 60 3.14 0.75 7.10
N VAL A 61 3.73 1.92 7.31
CA VAL A 61 4.76 2.17 8.32
C VAL A 61 4.31 3.29 9.25
N GLN A 62 4.59 3.16 10.54
CA GLN A 62 4.45 4.22 11.54
C GLN A 62 5.81 4.43 12.22
N GLY A 63 6.36 5.64 12.13
CA GLY A 63 7.74 5.92 12.54
C GLY A 63 8.74 5.07 11.75
N ARG A 64 9.47 4.19 12.47
CA ARG A 64 10.44 3.25 11.86
C ARG A 64 9.94 1.82 11.77
N ARG A 65 8.68 1.54 12.11
CA ARG A 65 8.14 0.19 12.19
C ARG A 65 7.04 -0.03 11.14
N ARG A 66 7.11 -1.17 10.46
CA ARG A 66 6.02 -1.68 9.61
C ARG A 66 4.87 -2.13 10.51
N ILE A 67 3.70 -1.55 10.29
CA ILE A 67 2.46 -1.90 10.99
C ILE A 67 1.74 -3.03 10.26
N ALA A 68 1.72 -2.96 8.93
CA ALA A 68 1.06 -3.94 8.09
C ALA A 68 1.71 -4.02 6.71
N CYS A 69 1.41 -5.10 6.01
CA CYS A 69 1.75 -5.26 4.62
C CYS A 69 0.56 -5.82 3.83
N GLY A 70 0.59 -5.64 2.52
CA GLY A 70 -0.45 -6.08 1.61
C GLY A 70 0.11 -6.32 0.21
N TRP A 71 -0.59 -7.14 -0.55
CA TRP A 71 -0.29 -7.43 -1.95
C TRP A 71 -1.59 -7.66 -2.69
N ASN A 72 -1.55 -7.52 -4.02
CA ASN A 72 -2.71 -7.75 -4.86
C ASN A 72 -3.15 -9.22 -4.76
N CYS A 73 -4.42 -9.46 -4.47
CA CYS A 73 -5.00 -10.80 -4.33
C CYS A 73 -6.46 -10.87 -4.80
N VAL A 74 -6.79 -10.11 -5.85
CA VAL A 74 -8.16 -9.99 -6.39
C VAL A 74 -8.70 -11.30 -6.95
N ILE A 75 -7.86 -12.11 -7.59
CA ILE A 75 -8.26 -13.40 -8.16
C ILE A 75 -8.44 -14.41 -7.02
N ALA A 76 -7.42 -14.58 -6.19
CA ALA A 76 -7.39 -15.59 -5.13
C ALA A 76 -8.46 -15.36 -4.06
N ARG A 77 -8.85 -14.10 -3.80
CA ARG A 77 -9.91 -13.77 -2.83
C ARG A 77 -11.29 -13.61 -3.44
N HIS A 78 -11.42 -13.67 -4.76
CA HIS A 78 -12.67 -13.31 -5.46
C HIS A 78 -13.24 -11.96 -5.00
N ASP A 79 -12.35 -11.01 -4.70
CA ASP A 79 -12.68 -9.72 -4.11
C ASP A 79 -12.08 -8.61 -4.98
N PRO A 80 -12.90 -7.84 -5.72
CA PRO A 80 -12.40 -6.78 -6.60
C PRO A 80 -11.72 -5.64 -5.83
N SER A 81 -11.92 -5.56 -4.51
CA SER A 81 -11.28 -4.56 -3.65
C SER A 81 -9.94 -5.01 -3.07
N ALA A 82 -9.52 -6.27 -3.29
CA ALA A 82 -8.32 -6.87 -2.68
C ALA A 82 -7.00 -6.42 -3.34
N HIS A 83 -6.87 -5.12 -3.58
CA HIS A 83 -5.64 -4.44 -3.98
C HIS A 83 -4.66 -4.35 -2.81
N ALA A 84 -3.37 -4.23 -3.12
CA ALA A 84 -2.31 -4.21 -2.12
C ALA A 84 -2.51 -3.15 -1.02
N GLU A 85 -2.92 -1.94 -1.41
CA GLU A 85 -3.16 -0.82 -0.52
C GLU A 85 -4.33 -1.11 0.43
N VAL A 86 -5.45 -1.59 -0.10
CA VAL A 86 -6.65 -1.93 0.70
C VAL A 86 -6.32 -3.05 1.68
N MET A 87 -5.59 -4.07 1.25
CA MET A 87 -5.15 -5.16 2.12
C MET A 87 -4.25 -4.65 3.26
N ALA A 88 -3.29 -3.78 2.97
CA ALA A 88 -2.42 -3.18 3.98
C ALA A 88 -3.20 -2.30 4.97
N LEU A 89 -4.15 -1.48 4.49
CA LEU A 89 -4.98 -0.61 5.34
C LEU A 89 -5.91 -1.44 6.26
N ARG A 90 -6.54 -2.49 5.73
CA ARG A 90 -7.40 -3.39 6.52
C ARG A 90 -6.60 -4.08 7.63
N ALA A 91 -5.43 -4.63 7.30
CA ALA A 91 -4.55 -5.26 8.27
C ALA A 91 -4.08 -4.27 9.35
N ALA A 92 -3.68 -3.05 8.95
CA ALA A 92 -3.26 -2.02 9.89
C ALA A 92 -4.40 -1.56 10.83
N GLY A 93 -5.62 -1.43 10.31
CA GLY A 93 -6.77 -1.06 11.13
C GLY A 93 -7.10 -2.09 12.23
N GLN A 94 -6.86 -3.38 11.95
CA GLN A 94 -6.97 -4.44 12.95
C GLN A 94 -5.84 -4.36 13.98
N VAL A 95 -4.60 -4.16 13.53
CA VAL A 95 -3.41 -4.05 14.41
C VAL A 95 -3.51 -2.86 15.36
N LEU A 96 -3.95 -1.70 14.86
CA LEU A 96 -4.08 -0.47 15.64
C LEU A 96 -5.43 -0.33 16.35
N CYS A 97 -6.36 -1.27 16.10
CA CYS A 97 -7.76 -1.20 16.53
C CYS A 97 -8.41 0.18 16.22
N ASN A 98 -8.06 0.76 15.07
CA ASN A 98 -8.50 2.10 14.68
C ASN A 98 -8.54 2.23 13.16
N TYR A 99 -9.60 2.83 12.64
CA TYR A 99 -9.73 3.11 11.20
C TYR A 99 -8.87 4.32 10.76
N ARG A 100 -8.52 5.21 11.70
CA ARG A 100 -7.63 6.35 11.46
C ARG A 100 -6.19 5.91 11.68
N LEU A 101 -5.44 5.83 10.60
CA LEU A 101 -4.05 5.41 10.55
C LEU A 101 -3.15 6.65 10.54
N LEU A 102 -3.23 7.44 11.61
CA LEU A 102 -2.49 8.70 11.73
C LEU A 102 -0.98 8.46 11.83
N ASP A 103 -0.21 9.44 11.36
CA ASP A 103 1.27 9.42 11.38
C ASP A 103 1.87 8.21 10.66
N THR A 104 1.14 7.69 9.67
CA THR A 104 1.59 6.58 8.83
C THR A 104 2.04 7.04 7.45
N THR A 105 2.96 6.26 6.88
CA THR A 105 3.35 6.33 5.47
C THR A 105 3.00 5.02 4.78
N LEU A 106 2.26 5.08 3.67
CA LEU A 106 2.05 3.94 2.79
C LEU A 106 3.09 3.97 1.67
N TYR A 107 3.78 2.85 1.48
CA TYR A 107 4.64 2.58 0.32
C TYR A 107 3.95 1.57 -0.60
N VAL A 108 3.87 1.85 -1.91
CA VAL A 108 3.24 0.96 -2.89
C VAL A 108 3.98 0.93 -4.23
N THR A 109 4.06 -0.22 -4.88
CA THR A 109 4.86 -0.38 -6.10
C THR A 109 4.25 0.23 -7.37
N LEU A 110 2.96 0.55 -7.35
CA LEU A 110 2.24 1.18 -8.46
C LEU A 110 1.37 2.31 -7.92
N GLU A 111 1.18 3.36 -8.72
CA GLU A 111 0.32 4.48 -8.37
C GLU A 111 -1.11 4.01 -8.04
N PRO A 112 -1.67 4.43 -6.89
CA PRO A 112 -3.01 4.00 -6.49
C PRO A 112 -4.10 4.43 -7.48
N CYS A 113 -5.04 3.52 -7.74
CA CYS A 113 -6.26 3.79 -8.49
C CYS A 113 -7.28 4.61 -7.67
N PRO A 114 -8.43 5.06 -8.23
CA PRO A 114 -9.39 5.89 -7.50
C PRO A 114 -9.92 5.25 -6.22
N MET A 115 -10.14 3.93 -6.23
CA MET A 115 -10.58 3.17 -5.05
C MET A 115 -9.53 3.24 -3.92
N CYS A 116 -8.29 2.89 -4.22
CA CYS A 116 -7.20 2.90 -3.24
C CYS A 116 -6.89 4.32 -2.75
N ALA A 117 -6.90 5.31 -3.64
CA ALA A 117 -6.73 6.72 -3.29
C ALA A 117 -7.82 7.22 -2.33
N GLY A 118 -9.09 6.88 -2.59
CA GLY A 118 -10.20 7.19 -1.68
C GLY A 118 -10.04 6.50 -0.32
N ALA A 119 -9.64 5.22 -0.31
CA ALA A 119 -9.39 4.48 0.92
C ALA A 119 -8.28 5.13 1.77
N LEU A 120 -7.20 5.60 1.14
CA LEU A 120 -6.10 6.31 1.81
C LEU A 120 -6.57 7.62 2.48
N VAL A 121 -7.42 8.39 1.79
CA VAL A 121 -8.02 9.61 2.34
C VAL A 121 -8.90 9.28 3.54
N HIS A 122 -9.76 8.27 3.44
CA HIS A 122 -10.63 7.85 4.55
C HIS A 122 -9.85 7.33 5.76
N ALA A 123 -8.75 6.61 5.52
CA ALA A 123 -7.86 6.08 6.54
C ALA A 123 -6.97 7.16 7.20
N ARG A 124 -6.95 8.40 6.70
CA ARG A 124 -6.13 9.50 7.23
C ARG A 124 -4.62 9.21 7.21
N VAL A 125 -4.15 8.43 6.24
CA VAL A 125 -2.71 8.18 6.05
C VAL A 125 -2.00 9.50 5.79
N SER A 126 -0.89 9.79 6.47
CA SER A 126 -0.24 11.11 6.35
C SER A 126 0.54 11.27 5.04
N ARG A 127 1.17 10.20 4.57
CA ARG A 127 2.05 10.23 3.40
C ARG A 127 1.89 8.99 2.51
N LEU A 128 1.92 9.20 1.20
CA LEU A 128 1.96 8.16 0.18
C LEU A 128 3.30 8.24 -0.55
N VAL A 129 3.96 7.09 -0.70
CA VAL A 129 5.14 6.91 -1.54
C VAL A 129 4.86 5.82 -2.56
N PHE A 130 4.93 6.13 -3.85
CA PHE A 130 4.74 5.12 -4.89
C PHE A 130 5.90 5.04 -5.87
N ALA A 131 6.12 3.85 -6.42
CA ALA A 131 7.21 3.61 -7.37
C ALA A 131 6.84 4.04 -8.79
N ALA A 132 6.09 3.21 -9.52
CA ALA A 132 5.69 3.47 -10.90
C ALA A 132 4.40 4.30 -10.97
N THR A 133 4.30 5.21 -11.95
CA THR A 133 3.03 5.85 -12.33
C THR A 133 2.11 4.88 -13.08
N ASP A 134 0.80 5.11 -13.00
CA ASP A 134 -0.20 4.37 -13.77
C ASP A 134 -0.94 5.31 -14.73
N PRO A 135 -0.55 5.37 -16.02
CA PRO A 135 -1.21 6.25 -16.99
C PRO A 135 -2.63 5.81 -17.38
N ARG A 136 -3.09 4.63 -16.95
CA ARG A 136 -4.41 4.08 -17.29
C ARG A 136 -5.43 4.21 -16.16
N ALA A 137 -4.97 4.18 -14.90
CA ALA A 137 -5.86 4.22 -13.74
C ALA A 137 -5.35 5.09 -12.59
N GLY A 138 -4.17 5.71 -12.69
CA GLY A 138 -3.54 6.42 -11.59
C GLY A 138 -4.35 7.63 -11.10
N ALA A 139 -4.61 7.68 -9.79
CA ALA A 139 -5.43 8.71 -9.15
C ALA A 139 -4.65 9.61 -8.18
N CYS A 140 -3.31 9.59 -8.25
CA CYS A 140 -2.41 10.34 -7.37
C CYS A 140 -1.44 11.25 -8.15
N GLY A 141 -1.77 11.57 -9.41
CA GLY A 141 -0.96 12.41 -10.30
C GLY A 141 -1.15 12.14 -11.79
N SER A 142 -1.51 10.91 -12.20
CA SER A 142 -1.61 10.56 -13.62
C SER A 142 -2.92 11.01 -14.27
N LEU A 143 -4.06 10.41 -13.92
CA LEU A 143 -5.38 10.77 -14.46
C LEU A 143 -6.18 11.63 -13.48
N PHE A 144 -6.09 11.29 -12.20
CA PHE A 144 -6.70 12.05 -11.11
C PHE A 144 -5.65 12.41 -10.07
N ASN A 145 -6.00 13.31 -9.17
CA ASN A 145 -5.17 13.67 -8.02
C ASN A 145 -6.01 13.73 -6.74
N LEU A 146 -6.66 12.61 -6.42
CA LEU A 146 -7.62 12.51 -5.31
C LEU A 146 -6.92 12.73 -3.96
N CYS A 147 -5.75 12.12 -3.76
CA CYS A 147 -4.99 12.21 -2.51
C CYS A 147 -4.55 13.65 -2.14
N ARG A 148 -4.57 14.59 -3.09
CA ARG A 148 -4.28 16.03 -2.84
C ARG A 148 -5.44 16.95 -3.21
N SER A 149 -6.62 16.40 -3.49
CA SER A 149 -7.79 17.19 -3.90
C SER A 149 -8.15 18.21 -2.83
N PRO A 150 -8.40 19.48 -3.19
CA PRO A 150 -8.76 20.49 -2.22
C PRO A 150 -10.16 20.32 -1.64
N LEU A 151 -11.00 19.53 -2.31
CA LEU A 151 -12.39 19.27 -1.96
C LEU A 151 -12.54 18.20 -0.87
N LEU A 152 -11.48 17.44 -0.58
CA LEU A 152 -11.49 16.38 0.44
C LEU A 152 -10.96 16.88 1.78
N ASN A 153 -11.47 16.28 2.85
CA ASN A 153 -11.17 16.64 4.24
C ASN A 153 -9.82 16.10 4.76
N HIS A 154 -9.01 15.48 3.92
CA HIS A 154 -7.65 15.02 4.22
C HIS A 154 -6.81 15.03 2.96
N ARG A 155 -5.54 15.40 3.11
CA ARG A 155 -4.58 15.48 1.99
C ARG A 155 -3.28 14.80 2.41
N LEU A 156 -2.74 14.01 1.51
CA LEU A 156 -1.52 13.26 1.73
C LEU A 156 -0.32 14.04 1.19
N ALA A 157 0.80 13.96 1.90
CA ALA A 157 2.10 14.22 1.27
C ALA A 157 2.38 13.09 0.27
N ILE A 158 2.85 13.43 -0.94
CA ILE A 158 3.10 12.44 -2.00
C ILE A 158 4.56 12.49 -2.44
N THR A 159 5.17 11.32 -2.56
CA THR A 159 6.46 11.13 -3.23
C THR A 159 6.31 10.03 -4.27
N SER A 160 6.70 10.31 -5.52
CA SER A 160 6.63 9.36 -6.63
C SER A 160 8.03 8.97 -7.10
N GLY A 161 8.12 7.89 -7.87
CA GLY A 161 9.35 7.53 -8.60
C GLY A 161 10.38 6.73 -7.80
N VAL A 162 10.10 6.34 -6.56
CA VAL A 162 11.04 5.56 -5.74
C VAL A 162 11.14 4.15 -6.29
N LEU A 163 12.28 3.77 -6.89
CA LEU A 163 12.47 2.48 -7.57
C LEU A 163 11.47 2.21 -8.70
N ALA A 164 11.04 3.25 -9.43
CA ALA A 164 10.07 3.15 -10.52
C ALA A 164 10.44 2.11 -11.58
N GLU A 165 11.70 2.10 -12.04
CA GLU A 165 12.18 1.17 -13.07
C GLU A 165 12.03 -0.30 -12.62
N ALA A 166 12.37 -0.58 -11.35
CA ALA A 166 12.26 -1.92 -10.78
C ALA A 166 10.80 -2.41 -10.67
N ALA A 167 9.87 -1.51 -10.37
CA ALA A 167 8.44 -1.82 -10.35
C ALA A 167 7.87 -2.00 -11.76
N GLN A 168 8.25 -1.13 -12.70
CA GLN A 168 7.82 -1.22 -14.10
C GLN A 168 8.33 -2.51 -14.77
N ALA A 169 9.57 -2.90 -14.49
CA ALA A 169 10.14 -4.15 -15.02
C ALA A 169 9.31 -5.37 -14.61
N ARG A 170 8.86 -5.45 -13.34
CA ARG A 170 8.00 -6.52 -12.85
C ARG A 170 6.65 -6.56 -13.55
N LEU A 171 5.98 -5.42 -13.67
CA LEU A 171 4.70 -5.32 -14.38
C LEU A 171 4.82 -5.77 -15.84
N LYS A 172 5.86 -5.30 -16.54
CA LYS A 172 6.14 -5.69 -17.93
C LYS A 172 6.37 -7.20 -18.06
N ALA A 173 7.25 -7.76 -17.23
CA ALA A 173 7.56 -9.19 -17.24
C ALA A 173 6.31 -10.05 -16.99
N PHE A 174 5.48 -9.66 -16.01
CA PHE A 174 4.23 -10.37 -15.70
C PHE A 174 3.28 -10.42 -16.89
N PHE A 175 3.00 -9.28 -17.54
CA PHE A 175 2.09 -9.26 -18.70
C PHE A 175 2.69 -9.91 -19.95
N GLN A 176 4.01 -9.86 -20.13
CA GLN A 176 4.66 -10.56 -21.25
C GLN A 176 4.55 -12.08 -21.12
N SER A 177 4.67 -12.63 -19.91
CA SER A 177 4.54 -14.07 -19.66
C SER A 177 3.13 -14.64 -19.88
N ARG A 178 2.12 -13.78 -20.09
CA ARG A 178 0.70 -14.13 -20.24
C ARG A 178 0.11 -13.75 -21.60
N ARG A 179 0.96 -13.39 -22.56
CA ARG A 179 0.59 -13.11 -23.95
C ARG A 179 0.86 -14.29 -24.85
#